data_AF-A0A953B0D6-F1
#
_entry.id   AF-A0A953B0D6-F1
#
_cell.length_a   1.000
_cell.length_b   1.000
_cell.length_c   1.000
_cell.angle_alpha   90.00
_cell.angle_beta   90.00
_cell.angle_gamma   90.00
#
_symmetry.space_group_name_H-M   'P 1'
#
loop_
_entity.id
_entity.type
_entity.pdbx_description
1 polymer ?
#
loop_
_entity_poly.entity_id
_entity_poly.type
_entity_poly.pdbx_seq_one_letter_code
_entity_poly.pdbx_strand_id
1 'polypeptide(L)'
;MNRALKWKLLAGFILVFIAGGITGAILGGAYARHFFVEVHRPGLLAARMKERLRKDLNLTPQQMAQVSPIIDKAAAQLRDVRRDTGRRVRQIIEEAHRQMAASLTDEQRQALKQIEERRGRWHARHRHHAEPWRNQHSPEPSATP
;
A
#
# COMPACT_ATOMS: atom_id res chain seq x y z
N MET A 1 -1.31 -59.36 15.34
CA MET A 1 -0.74 -58.08 15.81
C MET A 1 -1.74 -57.39 16.74
N ASN A 2 -1.37 -57.18 18.00
CA ASN A 2 -2.30 -56.86 19.09
C ASN A 2 -3.01 -55.52 18.86
N ARG A 3 -4.34 -55.50 19.05
CA ARG A 3 -5.20 -54.31 18.88
C ARG A 3 -4.70 -53.12 19.70
N ALA A 4 -4.16 -53.40 20.89
CA ALA A 4 -3.53 -52.42 21.77
C ALA A 4 -2.26 -51.77 21.18
N LEU A 5 -1.44 -52.50 20.43
CA LEU A 5 -0.27 -51.93 19.76
C LEU A 5 -0.68 -50.99 18.62
N LYS A 6 -1.71 -51.35 17.85
CA LYS A 6 -2.24 -50.51 16.77
C LYS A 6 -2.80 -49.18 17.29
N TRP A 7 -3.53 -49.20 18.41
CA TRP A 7 -4.06 -47.98 19.03
C TRP A 7 -2.98 -47.07 19.61
N LYS A 8 -1.90 -47.62 20.18
CA LYS A 8 -0.76 -46.83 20.67
C LYS A 8 -0.01 -46.15 19.52
N LEU A 9 0.18 -46.85 18.39
CA LEU A 9 0.79 -46.27 17.19
C LEU A 9 -0.08 -45.16 16.58
N LEU A 10 -1.40 -45.36 16.52
CA LEU A 10 -2.34 -44.34 16.04
C LEU A 10 -2.33 -43.09 16.93
N ALA A 11 -2.32 -43.26 18.26
CA ALA A 11 -2.23 -42.15 19.20
C ALA A 11 -0.92 -41.36 19.05
N GLY A 12 0.20 -42.05 18.83
CA GLY A 12 1.50 -41.41 18.57
C GLY A 12 1.50 -40.56 17.29
N PHE A 13 0.92 -41.07 16.20
CA PHE A 13 0.82 -40.32 14.94
C PHE A 13 -0.02 -39.04 15.07
N ILE A 14 -1.16 -39.12 15.78
CA ILE A 14 -2.03 -37.97 16.03
C ILE A 14 -1.28 -36.90 16.84
N LEU A 15 -0.49 -37.30 17.84
CA LEU A 15 0.28 -36.38 18.67
C LEU A 15 1.32 -35.61 17.85
N VAL A 16 2.07 -36.31 16.98
CA VAL A 16 3.06 -35.67 16.08
C VAL A 16 2.38 -34.72 15.09
N PHE A 17 1.21 -35.10 14.57
CA PHE A 17 0.46 -34.26 13.65
C PHE A 17 -0.06 -32.97 14.32
N ILE A 18 -0.55 -33.05 15.56
CA ILE A 18 -0.98 -31.89 16.35
C ILE A 18 0.22 -31.00 16.68
N ALA A 19 1.35 -31.58 17.10
CA ALA A 19 2.57 -30.82 17.38
C ALA A 19 3.10 -30.10 16.12
N GLY A 20 3.08 -30.79 14.97
CA GLY A 20 3.45 -30.20 13.68
C GLY A 20 2.46 -29.13 13.23
N GLY A 21 1.16 -29.34 13.43
CA GLY A 21 0.10 -28.38 13.10
C GLY A 21 0.17 -27.10 13.95
N ILE A 22 0.42 -27.22 15.27
CA ILE A 22 0.60 -26.06 16.16
C ILE A 22 1.89 -25.31 15.80
N THR A 23 2.99 -26.02 15.59
CA THR A 23 4.27 -25.40 15.20
C THR A 23 4.16 -24.70 13.86
N GLY A 24 3.51 -25.34 12.89
CA GLY A 24 3.23 -24.78 11.56
C GLY A 24 2.25 -23.61 11.61
N ALA A 25 1.23 -23.63 12.47
CA ALA A 25 0.28 -22.53 12.62
C ALA A 25 0.91 -21.30 13.31
N ILE A 26 1.80 -21.50 14.29
CA ILE A 26 2.50 -20.40 14.98
C ILE A 26 3.53 -19.78 14.04
N LEU A 27 4.41 -20.58 13.43
CA LEU A 27 5.44 -20.09 12.50
C LEU A 27 4.80 -19.55 11.22
N GLY A 28 3.88 -20.30 10.62
CA GLY A 28 3.18 -19.92 9.40
C GLY A 28 2.21 -18.76 9.59
N GLY A 29 1.53 -18.66 10.74
CA GLY A 29 0.63 -17.54 11.05
C GLY A 29 1.37 -16.21 11.27
N ALA A 30 2.54 -16.25 11.92
CA ALA A 30 3.40 -15.07 12.06
C ALA A 30 3.97 -14.63 10.70
N TYR A 31 4.38 -15.57 9.85
CA TYR A 31 4.91 -15.28 8.52
C TYR A 31 3.81 -14.81 7.56
N ALA A 32 2.64 -15.45 7.57
CA ALA A 32 1.49 -15.08 6.74
C ALA A 32 0.94 -13.70 7.11
N ARG A 33 0.94 -13.31 8.39
CA ARG A 33 0.56 -11.96 8.80
C ARG A 33 1.56 -10.91 8.31
N HIS A 34 2.85 -11.25 8.23
CA HIS A 34 3.86 -10.38 7.68
C HIS A 34 3.75 -10.26 6.14
N PHE A 35 3.40 -11.34 5.43
CA PHE A 35 3.22 -11.33 3.98
C PHE A 35 1.87 -10.72 3.53
N PHE A 36 0.76 -10.97 4.22
CA PHE A 36 -0.54 -10.39 3.86
C PHE A 36 -0.61 -8.87 4.07
N VAL A 37 0.13 -8.33 5.04
CA VAL A 37 0.26 -6.88 5.24
C VAL A 37 1.19 -6.26 4.18
N GLU A 38 2.18 -7.00 3.70
CA GLU A 38 3.12 -6.57 2.66
C GLU A 38 2.48 -6.54 1.26
N VAL A 39 1.51 -7.42 0.97
CA VAL A 39 0.82 -7.50 -0.34
C VAL A 39 -0.12 -6.30 -0.61
N HIS A 40 -0.44 -5.46 0.38
CA HIS A 40 -1.32 -4.28 0.23
C HIS A 40 -0.60 -2.94 -0.07
N ARG A 41 0.63 -2.95 -0.60
CA ARG A 41 1.37 -1.69 -0.84
C ARG A 41 0.84 -0.90 -2.05
N PRO A 42 0.32 0.31 -1.80
CA PRO A 42 0.97 1.48 -2.37
C PRO A 42 1.32 2.44 -1.22
N GLY A 43 2.47 2.18 -0.59
CA GLY A 43 2.84 2.82 0.67
C GLY A 43 4.20 3.49 0.68
N LEU A 44 4.61 4.20 -0.39
CA LEU A 44 5.88 4.95 -0.39
C LEU A 44 5.99 5.89 0.84
N LEU A 45 4.86 6.48 1.26
CA LEU A 45 4.80 7.34 2.45
C LEU A 45 5.02 6.53 3.75
N ALA A 46 4.27 5.45 3.96
CA ALA A 46 4.40 4.60 5.14
C ALA A 46 5.80 4.01 5.26
N ALA A 47 6.36 3.52 4.15
CA ALA A 47 7.71 2.98 4.10
C ALA A 47 8.77 4.02 4.49
N ARG A 48 8.66 5.25 3.98
CA ARG A 48 9.57 6.36 4.36
C ARG A 48 9.44 6.74 5.83
N MET A 49 8.22 6.77 6.38
CA MET A 49 7.98 7.06 7.79
C MET A 49 8.58 5.98 8.69
N LYS A 50 8.34 4.70 8.38
CA LYS A 50 8.92 3.56 9.11
C LYS A 50 10.44 3.59 9.07
N GLU A 51 11.03 3.79 7.89
CA GLU A 51 12.48 3.82 7.73
C GLU A 51 13.14 4.98 8.49
N ARG A 52 12.51 6.17 8.44
CA ARG A 52 12.96 7.32 9.22
C ARG A 52 12.89 7.04 10.72
N LEU A 53 11.75 6.56 11.23
CA LEU A 53 11.59 6.28 12.66
C LEU A 53 12.51 5.15 13.14
N ARG A 54 12.74 4.13 12.32
CA ARG A 54 13.71 3.07 12.61
C ARG A 54 15.11 3.63 12.79
N LYS A 55 15.55 4.52 11.90
CA LYS A 55 16.87 5.15 11.94
C LYS A 55 17.01 6.16 13.07
N ASP A 56 16.05 7.06 13.20
CA ASP A 56 16.12 8.18 14.15
C ASP A 56 16.00 7.69 15.60
N LEU A 57 15.31 6.57 15.83
CA LEU A 57 15.06 6.02 17.17
C LEU A 57 15.78 4.69 17.44
N ASN A 58 16.59 4.19 16.50
CA ASN A 58 17.25 2.88 16.57
C ASN A 58 16.31 1.74 17.00
N LEU A 59 15.12 1.67 16.39
CA LEU A 59 14.10 0.70 16.79
C LEU A 59 14.56 -0.74 16.54
N THR A 60 14.42 -1.58 17.55
CA THR A 60 14.59 -3.03 17.40
C THR A 60 13.51 -3.62 16.48
N PRO A 61 13.73 -4.80 15.87
CA PRO A 61 12.71 -5.46 15.05
C PRO A 61 11.38 -5.66 15.78
N GLN A 62 11.42 -5.98 17.08
CA GLN A 62 10.23 -6.18 17.89
C GLN A 62 9.46 -4.87 18.12
N GLN A 63 10.15 -3.77 18.40
CA GLN A 63 9.52 -2.45 18.53
C GLN A 63 8.94 -1.98 17.18
N MET A 64 9.67 -2.22 16.09
CA MET A 64 9.21 -1.88 14.75
C MET A 64 7.94 -2.67 14.37
N ALA A 65 7.81 -3.93 14.82
CA ALA A 65 6.60 -4.72 14.61
C ALA A 65 5.37 -4.12 15.33
N GLN A 66 5.56 -3.50 16.50
CA GLN A 66 4.48 -2.82 17.24
C GLN A 66 4.12 -1.45 16.65
N VAL A 67 5.12 -0.70 16.19
CA VAL A 67 4.94 0.66 15.65
C VAL A 67 4.42 0.67 14.21
N SER A 68 4.78 -0.35 13.41
CA SER A 68 4.35 -0.47 12.01
C SER A 68 2.85 -0.29 11.76
N PRO A 69 1.93 -0.98 12.47
CA PRO A 69 0.49 -0.80 12.24
C PRO A 69 -0.01 0.61 12.56
N ILE A 70 0.62 1.32 13.51
CA ILE A 70 0.28 2.71 13.85
C ILE A 70 0.62 3.62 12.66
N ILE A 71 1.83 3.45 12.09
CA ILE A 71 2.27 4.23 10.93
C ILE A 71 1.43 3.90 9.70
N ASP A 72 1.07 2.64 9.49
CA ASP A 72 0.24 2.25 8.34
C ASP A 72 -1.15 2.88 8.40
N LYS A 73 -1.76 2.89 9.59
CA LYS A 73 -3.03 3.59 9.83
C LYS A 73 -2.90 5.09 9.58
N ALA A 74 -1.87 5.73 10.12
CA ALA A 74 -1.64 7.16 9.92
C ALA A 74 -1.42 7.50 8.43
N ALA A 75 -0.64 6.70 7.71
CA ALA A 75 -0.42 6.89 6.29
C ALA A 75 -1.70 6.70 5.47
N ALA A 76 -2.58 5.78 5.86
CA ALA A 76 -3.90 5.61 5.25
C ALA A 76 -4.78 6.85 5.45
N GLN A 77 -4.89 7.34 6.69
CA GLN A 77 -5.66 8.55 7.00
C GLN A 77 -5.13 9.77 6.26
N LEU A 78 -3.80 9.94 6.17
CA LEU A 78 -3.19 11.03 5.41
C LEU A 78 -3.49 10.93 3.91
N ARG A 79 -3.57 9.72 3.33
CA ARG A 79 -3.98 9.54 1.93
C ARG A 79 -5.42 9.98 1.72
N ASP A 80 -6.31 9.65 2.65
CA ASP A 80 -7.73 10.03 2.55
C ASP A 80 -7.90 11.54 2.66
N VAL A 81 -7.24 12.18 3.63
CA VAL A 81 -7.20 13.65 3.76
C VAL A 81 -6.66 14.28 2.48
N ARG A 82 -5.54 13.78 1.94
CA ARG A 82 -4.96 14.31 0.68
C ARG A 82 -5.95 14.18 -0.48
N ARG A 83 -6.67 13.06 -0.57
CA ARG A 83 -7.67 12.83 -1.63
C ARG A 83 -8.84 13.81 -1.51
N ASP A 84 -9.34 14.00 -0.30
CA ASP A 84 -10.47 14.88 -0.03
C ASP A 84 -10.12 16.36 -0.25
N THR A 85 -9.05 16.82 0.38
CA THR A 85 -8.52 18.18 0.17
C THR A 85 -8.24 18.41 -1.31
N GLY A 86 -7.69 17.44 -2.03
CA GLY A 86 -7.47 17.53 -3.46
C GLY A 86 -8.76 17.72 -4.28
N ARG A 87 -9.89 17.11 -3.89
CA ARG A 87 -11.19 17.37 -4.51
C ARG A 87 -11.68 18.78 -4.22
N ARG A 88 -11.64 19.18 -2.95
CA ARG A 88 -12.09 20.50 -2.51
C ARG A 88 -11.32 21.64 -3.19
N VAL A 89 -10.00 21.51 -3.28
CA VAL A 89 -9.15 22.47 -3.99
C VAL A 89 -9.54 22.59 -5.46
N ARG A 90 -9.84 21.48 -6.16
CA ARG A 90 -10.32 21.54 -7.55
C ARG A 90 -11.63 22.29 -7.68
N GLN A 91 -12.60 22.00 -6.80
CA GLN A 91 -13.89 22.70 -6.81
C GLN A 91 -13.74 24.21 -6.58
N ILE A 92 -12.88 24.62 -5.65
CA ILE A 92 -12.59 26.04 -5.38
C ILE A 92 -12.01 26.72 -6.62
N ILE A 93 -11.04 26.07 -7.28
CA ILE A 93 -10.40 26.61 -8.48
C ILE A 93 -11.40 26.70 -9.64
N GLU A 94 -12.20 25.66 -9.87
CA GLU A 94 -13.25 25.65 -10.91
C GLU A 94 -14.28 26.75 -10.70
N GLU A 95 -14.71 26.98 -9.45
CA GLU A 95 -15.62 28.07 -9.10
C GLU A 95 -14.98 29.44 -9.35
N ALA A 96 -13.74 29.64 -8.91
CA ALA A 96 -13.02 30.89 -9.14
C ALA A 96 -12.88 31.18 -10.65
N HIS A 97 -12.61 30.17 -11.47
CA HIS A 97 -12.54 30.33 -12.92
C HIS A 97 -13.90 30.69 -13.54
N ARG A 98 -15.00 30.08 -13.09
CA ARG A 98 -16.36 30.45 -13.53
C ARG A 98 -16.67 31.91 -13.21
N GLN A 99 -16.37 32.34 -12.00
CA GLN A 99 -16.60 33.73 -11.58
C GLN A 99 -15.75 34.71 -12.38
N MET A 100 -14.47 34.40 -12.61
CA MET A 100 -13.61 35.24 -13.46
C MET A 100 -14.13 35.32 -14.89
N ALA A 101 -14.58 34.21 -15.49
CA ALA A 101 -15.03 34.16 -16.88
C ALA A 101 -16.23 35.10 -17.18
N ALA A 102 -17.04 35.41 -16.17
CA ALA A 102 -18.15 36.36 -16.28
C ALA A 102 -17.68 37.80 -16.56
N SER A 103 -16.46 38.15 -16.13
CA SER A 103 -15.87 39.49 -16.27
C SER A 103 -14.89 39.61 -17.43
N LEU A 104 -14.74 38.56 -18.25
CA LEU A 104 -13.77 38.49 -19.34
C LEU A 104 -14.43 38.63 -20.72
N THR A 105 -13.67 39.13 -21.69
CA THR A 105 -14.05 39.06 -23.11
C THR A 105 -13.99 37.62 -23.63
N ASP A 106 -14.59 37.33 -24.79
CA ASP A 106 -14.54 35.99 -25.39
C ASP A 106 -13.11 35.49 -25.65
N GLU A 107 -12.24 36.37 -26.12
CA GLU A 107 -10.83 36.07 -26.38
C GLU A 107 -10.10 35.70 -25.08
N GLN A 108 -10.35 36.44 -24.00
CA GLN A 108 -9.79 36.20 -22.68
C GLN A 108 -10.33 34.92 -22.04
N ARG A 109 -11.62 34.60 -22.24
CA ARG A 109 -12.22 33.32 -21.81
C ARG A 109 -11.54 32.14 -22.50
N GLN A 110 -11.29 32.24 -23.79
CA GLN A 110 -10.59 31.20 -24.54
C GLN A 110 -9.14 31.03 -24.06
N ALA A 111 -8.45 32.12 -23.73
CA ALA A 111 -7.11 32.05 -23.14
C ALA A 111 -7.11 31.39 -21.75
N LEU A 112 -8.10 31.70 -20.89
CA LEU A 112 -8.26 31.08 -19.58
C LEU A 112 -8.43 29.56 -19.69
N LYS A 113 -9.30 29.10 -20.61
CA LYS A 113 -9.49 27.67 -20.89
C LYS A 113 -8.19 26.97 -21.31
N GLN A 114 -7.39 27.59 -22.17
CA GLN A 114 -6.10 27.02 -22.56
C GLN A 114 -5.10 26.89 -21.40
N ILE A 115 -5.11 27.84 -20.46
CA ILE A 115 -4.28 27.78 -19.25
C ILE A 115 -4.70 26.59 -18.38
N GLU A 116 -6.01 26.40 -18.18
CA GLU A 116 -6.56 25.28 -17.43
C GLU A 116 -6.18 23.93 -18.02
N GLU A 117 -6.39 23.75 -19.32
CA GLU A 117 -6.05 22.50 -19.99
C GLU A 117 -4.56 22.21 -19.93
N ARG A 118 -3.70 23.23 -20.06
CA ARG A 118 -2.24 23.08 -19.96
C ARG A 118 -1.84 22.61 -18.56
N ARG A 119 -2.45 23.18 -17.51
CA ARG A 119 -2.25 22.78 -16.12
C ARG A 119 -2.76 21.36 -15.87
N GLY A 120 -3.93 21.00 -16.38
CA GLY A 120 -4.49 19.64 -16.33
C GLY A 120 -3.57 18.60 -16.97
N ARG A 121 -3.07 18.87 -18.18
CA ARG A 121 -2.10 18.02 -18.89
C ARG A 121 -0.79 17.85 -18.12
N TRP A 122 -0.28 18.92 -17.50
CA TRP A 122 0.92 18.85 -16.66
C TRP A 122 0.72 17.91 -15.47
N HIS A 123 -0.41 18.04 -14.75
CA HIS A 123 -0.74 17.16 -13.63
C HIS A 123 -1.01 15.71 -14.04
N ALA A 124 -1.59 15.46 -15.20
CA ALA A 124 -1.78 14.11 -15.73
C ALA A 124 -0.43 13.45 -16.04
N ARG A 125 0.44 14.14 -16.78
CA ARG A 125 1.79 13.62 -17.11
C ARG A 125 2.64 13.30 -15.88
N HIS A 126 2.61 14.16 -14.86
CA HIS A 126 3.36 13.91 -13.61
C HIS A 126 2.79 12.78 -12.77
N ARG A 127 1.49 12.47 -12.91
CA ARG A 127 0.89 11.27 -12.30
C ARG A 127 1.39 9.99 -12.97
N HIS A 128 1.52 9.99 -14.30
CA HIS A 128 2.02 8.82 -15.04
C HIS A 128 3.54 8.60 -14.87
N HIS A 129 4.33 9.67 -14.77
CA HIS A 129 5.79 9.57 -14.61
C HIS A 129 6.25 9.10 -13.21
N ALA A 130 5.34 8.98 -12.25
CA ALA A 130 5.60 8.39 -10.93
C ALA A 130 5.52 6.84 -10.91
N GLU A 131 5.15 6.20 -12.03
CA GLU A 131 5.02 4.74 -12.19
C GLU A 131 6.04 4.02 -13.14
N PRO A 132 7.33 4.39 -13.31
CA PRO A 132 8.24 3.57 -14.14
C PRO A 132 8.74 2.29 -13.43
N TRP A 133 8.78 2.27 -12.09
CA TRP A 133 9.46 1.22 -11.33
C TRP A 133 8.61 -0.03 -11.02
N ARG A 134 7.32 -0.06 -11.40
CA ARG A 134 6.43 -1.20 -11.10
C ARG A 134 6.63 -2.38 -12.06
N ASN A 135 7.14 -2.15 -13.27
CA ASN A 135 7.16 -3.18 -14.32
C ASN A 135 8.55 -3.76 -14.61
N GLN A 136 9.57 -3.47 -13.79
CA GLN A 136 10.95 -3.91 -14.06
C GLN A 136 11.34 -5.22 -13.34
N HIS A 137 10.46 -5.82 -12.52
CA HIS A 137 10.73 -7.05 -11.77
C HIS A 137 9.65 -8.13 -11.97
N SER A 138 9.19 -8.32 -13.21
CA SER A 138 8.63 -9.61 -13.59
C SER A 138 9.79 -10.50 -14.04
N PRO A 139 10.21 -11.54 -13.29
CA PRO A 139 11.09 -12.53 -13.88
C PRO A 139 10.33 -13.17 -15.04
N GLU A 140 10.95 -13.20 -16.23
CA GLU A 140 10.43 -13.94 -17.37
C GLU A 140 10.09 -15.37 -16.91
N PRO A 141 8.92 -15.92 -17.27
CA PRO A 141 8.70 -17.35 -17.14
C PRO A 141 9.71 -18.02 -18.08
N SER A 142 10.74 -18.62 -17.50
CA SER A 142 11.71 -19.45 -18.22
C SER A 142 10.95 -20.52 -18.98
N ALA A 143 10.82 -20.31 -20.30
CA ALA A 143 10.38 -21.33 -21.23
C ALA A 143 11.51 -22.33 -21.37
N THR A 144 11.28 -23.55 -20.89
CA THR A 144 12.06 -24.73 -21.31
C THR A 144 11.10 -25.90 -21.41
N PRO A 145 10.97 -26.56 -22.57
CA PRO A 145 10.62 -27.98 -22.61
C PRO A 145 11.79 -28.84 -22.11
#